data_AF-A0A656JRA8-F1
#
_entry.id   AF-A0A656JRA8-F1
#
_cell.length_a   1.000
_cell.length_b   1.000
_cell.length_c   1.000
_cell.angle_alpha   90.00
_cell.angle_beta   90.00
_cell.angle_gamma   90.00
#
_symmetry.space_group_name_H-M   'P 1'
#
loop_
_entity.id
_entity.type
_entity.pdbx_description
1 polymer ?
#
loop_
_entity_poly.entity_id
_entity_poly.type
_entity_poly.pdbx_seq_one_letter_code
_entity_poly.pdbx_strand_id
1 'polypeptide(L)' 'MDQTTDLHIEAGKLVAIGAAPAGFEPTQVIDATGLVAAPGLVDLNVSLREPGYSRKGSIASETRAAVAGGVTSLCCPP' A
#
# COMPACT_ATOMS: atom_id res chain seq x y z
N MET A 1 11.52 12.75 10.80
CA MET A 1 12.70 12.20 11.48
C MET A 1 12.55 10.71 11.42
N ASP A 2 13.55 10.02 10.87
CA ASP A 2 13.48 8.57 10.70
C ASP A 2 13.62 7.93 12.09
N GLN A 3 12.60 7.17 12.49
CA GLN A 3 12.53 6.54 13.80
C GLN A 3 11.94 5.14 13.69
N THR A 4 12.50 4.20 14.43
CA THR A 4 11.91 2.87 14.60
C THR A 4 10.76 2.98 15.58
N THR A 5 9.54 2.70 15.10
CA THR A 5 8.33 2.87 15.90
C THR A 5 7.18 2.05 15.33
N ASP A 6 6.14 1.85 16.13
CA ASP A 6 4.96 1.09 15.73
C ASP A 6 3.94 1.97 15.00
N LEU A 7 3.20 1.36 14.07
CA LEU A 7 2.08 1.98 13.38
C LEU A 7 0.79 1.26 13.77
N HIS A 8 -0.17 2.01 14.29
CA HIS A 8 -1.48 1.48 14.71
C HIS A 8 -2.52 1.82 13.66
N ILE A 9 -3.21 0.82 13.13
CA ILE A 9 -4.15 0.97 12.01
C ILE A 9 -5.52 0.43 12.41
N GLU A 10 -6.58 1.20 12.16
CA GLU A 10 -7.97 0.81 12.36
C GLU A 10 -8.80 1.23 11.14
N ALA A 11 -9.67 0.33 10.64
CA ALA A 11 -10.56 0.60 9.50
C ALA A 11 -9.87 1.23 8.27
N GLY A 12 -8.64 0.77 7.97
CA GLY A 12 -7.84 1.26 6.84
C GLY A 12 -7.19 2.63 7.05
N LYS A 13 -7.18 3.16 8.27
CA LYS A 13 -6.60 4.46 8.63
C LYS A 13 -5.54 4.31 9.71
N LEU A 14 -4.50 5.14 9.61
CA LEU A 14 -3.49 5.25 10.65
C LEU A 14 -4.07 6.02 11.85
N VAL A 15 -4.19 5.36 13.00
CA VAL A 15 -4.74 5.96 14.23
C VAL A 15 -3.67 6.48 15.19
N ALA A 16 -2.46 5.90 15.16
CA ALA A 16 -1.32 6.40 15.92
C ALA A 16 0.02 5.98 15.31
N ILE A 17 1.05 6.75 15.63
CA ILE A 17 2.47 6.47 15.36
C ILE A 17 3.18 6.44 16.72
N GLY A 18 3.82 5.33 17.06
CA GLY A 18 4.45 5.11 18.36
C GLY A 18 3.54 4.45 19.39
N ALA A 19 3.17 5.18 20.43
CA ALA A 19 2.36 4.61 21.50
C ALA A 19 0.96 4.24 21.01
N ALA A 20 0.50 3.04 21.38
CA ALA A 20 -0.85 2.58 21.06
C ALA A 20 -1.91 3.46 21.74
N PRO A 21 -3.05 3.75 21.08
CA PRO A 21 -4.19 4.38 21.73
C PRO A 21 -4.70 3.55 22.92
N ALA A 22 -5.31 4.21 23.90
CA ALA A 22 -5.88 3.51 25.04
C ALA A 22 -6.98 2.53 24.59
N GLY A 23 -6.87 1.27 25.02
CA GLY A 23 -7.81 0.21 24.64
C GLY A 23 -7.61 -0.36 23.23
N PHE A 24 -6.51 -0.03 22.56
CA PHE A 24 -6.18 -0.62 21.26
C PHE A 24 -5.68 -2.06 21.42
N GLU A 25 -6.45 -3.00 20.89
CA GLU A 25 -6.10 -4.42 20.85
C GLU A 25 -5.96 -4.86 19.37
N PRO A 26 -4.74 -5.12 18.88
CA PRO A 26 -4.53 -5.46 17.48
C PRO A 26 -5.10 -6.85 17.17
N THR A 27 -5.97 -6.92 16.16
CA THR A 27 -6.44 -8.22 15.63
C THR A 27 -5.39 -8.91 14.75
N GLN A 28 -4.42 -8.14 14.25
CA GLN A 28 -3.32 -8.59 13.41
C GLN A 28 -2.07 -7.77 13.73
N VAL A 29 -0.92 -8.45 13.81
CA VAL A 29 0.39 -7.83 13.98
C VAL A 29 1.27 -8.20 12.79
N ILE A 30 1.98 -7.22 12.24
CA ILE A 30 2.96 -7.41 11.16
C ILE A 30 4.32 -7.01 11.72
N ASP A 31 5.25 -7.96 11.82
CA ASP A 31 6.63 -7.66 12.20
C ASP A 31 7.39 -7.06 11.01
N ALA A 32 7.75 -5.78 11.16
CA ALA A 32 8.51 -5.01 10.18
C ALA A 32 9.91 -4.65 10.70
N THR A 33 10.45 -5.42 11.66
CA THR A 33 11.78 -5.17 12.23
C THR A 33 12.86 -5.11 11.15
N GLY A 34 13.60 -4.01 11.11
CA GLY A 34 14.65 -3.78 10.11
C GLY A 34 14.14 -3.40 8.71
N LEU A 35 12.83 -3.20 8.55
CA LEU A 35 12.21 -2.71 7.31
C LEU A 35 11.78 -1.24 7.45
N VAL A 36 11.53 -0.60 6.31
CA VAL A 36 11.01 0.77 6.24
C VAL A 36 9.53 0.74 5.89
N ALA A 37 8.70 1.28 6.78
CA ALA A 37 7.31 1.56 6.47
C ALA A 37 7.21 2.91 5.74
N ALA A 38 7.02 2.88 4.42
CA ALA A 38 6.86 4.06 3.59
C ALA A 38 5.37 4.28 3.23
N PRO A 39 4.94 5.54 2.99
CA PRO A 39 3.67 5.80 2.34
C PRO A 39 3.58 5.06 1.00
N GLY A 40 2.40 4.52 0.69
CA GLY A 40 2.18 3.87 -0.59
C GLY A 40 2.41 4.82 -1.76
N LEU A 41 3.10 4.35 -2.80
CA LEU A 41 3.40 5.17 -3.97
C LEU A 41 2.13 5.40 -4.80
N VAL A 42 2.11 6.52 -5.52
CA VAL A 42 1.04 6.90 -6.45
C VAL A 42 1.65 6.98 -7.85
N ASP A 43 1.19 6.11 -8.76
CA ASP A 43 1.59 6.15 -10.17
C ASP A 43 0.51 6.86 -10.99
N LEU A 44 0.90 7.94 -11.67
CA LEU A 44 0.00 8.80 -12.41
C LEU A 44 -0.15 8.40 -13.89
N ASN A 45 0.60 7.41 -14.38
CA ASN A 45 0.63 7.06 -15.79
C ASN A 45 0.73 5.55 -16.03
N VAL A 46 -0.24 4.80 -15.48
CA VAL A 46 -0.30 3.35 -15.69
C VAL A 46 -1.03 2.99 -16.99
N SER A 47 -0.56 1.96 -17.68
CA SER A 47 -1.29 1.36 -18.80
C SER A 47 -1.83 -0.02 -18.40
N LEU A 48 -3.09 -0.10 -17.99
CA LEU A 48 -3.72 -1.35 -17.51
C LEU A 48 -3.98 -2.39 -18.62
N ARG A 49 -3.78 -1.99 -19.88
CA ARG A 49 -3.95 -2.81 -21.10
C ARG A 49 -5.36 -3.34 -21.34
N GLU A 50 -6.30 -2.99 -20.46
CA GLU A 50 -7.71 -3.35 -20.54
C GLU A 50 -8.61 -2.12 -20.45
N PRO A 51 -9.64 -2.03 -21.30
CA PRO A 51 -9.98 -2.95 -22.40
C PRO A 51 -9.07 -2.81 -23.64
N GLY A 52 -9.07 -3.82 -24.53
CA GLY A 52 -8.51 -3.73 -25.89
C GLY A 52 -7.14 -4.38 -26.13
N TYR A 53 -6.21 -4.30 -25.19
CA TYR A 53 -4.86 -4.89 -25.32
C TYR A 53 -4.62 -6.05 -24.35
N SER A 54 -5.66 -6.81 -23.98
CA SER A 54 -5.61 -7.88 -22.96
C SER A 54 -4.53 -8.95 -23.17
N ARG A 55 -4.03 -9.11 -24.40
CA ARG A 55 -2.87 -9.99 -24.68
C ARG A 55 -1.56 -9.50 -24.02
N LYS A 56 -1.42 -8.18 -23.80
CA LYS A 56 -0.23 -7.55 -23.22
C LYS A 56 -0.27 -7.48 -21.69
N GLY A 57 -1.44 -7.62 -21.09
CA GLY A 57 -1.68 -7.48 -19.65
C GLY A 57 -3.18 -7.30 -19.39
N SER A 58 -3.57 -7.37 -18.12
CA SER A 58 -4.93 -7.14 -17.65
C SER A 58 -4.92 -6.25 -16.41
N ILE A 59 -6.08 -5.69 -16.03
CA ILE A 59 -6.21 -4.93 -14.78
C ILE A 59 -5.64 -5.76 -13.61
N ALA A 60 -5.93 -7.06 -13.58
CA ALA A 60 -5.44 -7.96 -12.54
C ALA A 60 -3.92 -8.19 -12.59
N SER A 61 -3.28 -8.32 -13.76
CA SER A 61 -1.82 -8.47 -13.82
C SER A 61 -1.09 -7.19 -13.46
N GLU A 62 -1.53 -6.05 -14.01
CA GLU A 62 -0.86 -4.77 -13.82
C GLU A 62 -0.99 -4.27 -12.38
N THR A 63 -2.15 -4.46 -11.74
CA THR A 63 -2.33 -4.11 -10.31
C THR A 63 -1.48 -4.97 -9.37
N ARG A 64 -1.31 -6.27 -9.67
CA ARG A 64 -0.38 -7.11 -8.90
C ARG A 64 1.07 -6.64 -9.07
N ALA A 65 1.45 -6.24 -10.28
CA ALA A 65 2.78 -5.68 -10.54
C ALA A 65 2.99 -4.36 -9.76
N ALA A 66 1.99 -3.49 -9.74
CA ALA A 66 2.00 -2.24 -8.97
C ALA A 66 2.22 -2.49 -7.46
N VAL A 67 1.44 -3.41 -6.86
CA VAL A 67 1.57 -3.75 -5.44
C VAL A 67 2.96 -4.32 -5.11
N ALA A 68 3.51 -5.17 -5.98
CA ALA A 68 4.86 -5.72 -5.80
C ALA A 68 5.96 -4.63 -5.78
N GLY A 69 5.72 -3.51 -6.46
CA GLY A 69 6.59 -2.33 -6.46
C GLY A 69 6.30 -1.30 -5.35
N GLY A 70 5.31 -1.56 -4.48
CA GLY A 70 4.91 -0.62 -3.42
C GLY A 70 3.95 0.49 -3.88
N VAL A 71 3.36 0.38 -5.07
CA VAL A 71 2.35 1.30 -5.58
C VAL A 71 0.97 0.89 -5.09
N THR A 72 0.26 1.83 -4.45
CA THR A 72 -1.04 1.58 -3.82
C THR A 72 -2.19 2.34 -4.50
N SER A 73 -1.87 3.36 -5.30
CA SER A 73 -2.83 4.16 -6.05
C SER A 73 -2.34 4.36 -7.48
N LEU A 74 -3.27 4.23 -8.43
CA LEU A 74 -2.98 4.26 -9.87
C LEU A 74 -3.93 5.24 -10.56
N CYS A 75 -3.40 6.06 -11.46
CA CYS A 75 -4.18 6.80 -12.45
C CYS A 75 -3.97 6.13 -13.80
N CYS A 76 -5.03 5.58 -14.39
CA CYS A 76 -5.03 5.12 -15.77
C CYS A 76 -5.52 6.29 -16.64
N PRO A 77 -4.64 6.91 -17.45
CA PRO A 77 -5.08 7.88 -18.44
C PRO A 77 -6.08 7.24 -19.42
N PRO A 78 -6.93 8.06 -20.07
CA PRO A 78 -7.93 7.58 -21.01
C PRO A 78 -7.32 6.87 -22.23
#